data_AF-X1GNI7-F1
#
_entry.id   AF-X1GNI7-F1
#
_cell.length_a   1.000
_cell.length_b   1.000
_cell.length_c   1.000
_cell.angle_alpha   90.00
_cell.angle_beta   90.00
_cell.angle_gamma   90.00
#
_symmetry.space_group_name_H-M   'P 1'
#
loop_
_entity.id
_entity.type
_entity.pdbx_description
1 polymer ?
#
loop_
_entity_poly.entity_id
_entity_poly.type
_entity_poly.pdbx_seq_one_letter_code
_entity_poly.pdbx_strand_id
1 'polypeptide(L)' 'MSIIFSKKGTYVVQQEVEITNKIGLHVRPASMLVETASKFKSDIWIEKDGQEANGKSIMSLLLLSAPQGSK' A
#
# COMPACT_ATOMS: atom_id res chain seq x y z
N MET A 1 -8.98 -5.87 17.45
CA MET A 1 -8.70 -4.80 18.43
C MET A 1 -7.22 -4.49 18.31
N SER A 2 -6.86 -3.42 17.62
CA SER A 2 -5.47 -3.06 17.36
C SER A 2 -5.23 -1.66 17.93
N ILE A 3 -4.41 -1.59 18.97
CA ILE A 3 -4.02 -0.34 19.63
C ILE A 3 -2.83 0.23 18.86
N ILE A 4 -3.00 1.39 18.24
CA ILE A 4 -1.92 2.13 17.56
C ILE A 4 -1.36 3.15 18.56
N PHE A 5 -0.12 2.97 19.00
CA PHE A 5 0.63 4.00 19.74
C PHE A 5 1.22 5.01 18.75
N SER A 6 0.63 6.21 18.66
CA SER A 6 1.23 7.32 17.89
C SER A 6 2.13 8.18 18.76
N LYS A 7 3.40 8.32 18.34
CA LYS A 7 4.37 9.28 18.86
C LYS A 7 3.84 10.69 18.59
N LYS A 8 3.87 11.60 19.57
CA LYS A 8 3.38 13.00 19.45
C LYS A 8 3.73 13.61 18.08
N GLY A 9 2.73 13.87 17.23
CA GLY A 9 2.86 14.61 15.97
C GLY A 9 2.59 13.85 14.68
N THR A 10 2.39 12.53 14.71
CA THR A 10 2.13 11.73 13.49
C THR A 10 0.65 11.40 13.35
N TYR A 11 -0.01 11.97 12.35
CA TYR A 11 -1.36 11.61 11.95
C TYR A 11 -1.29 10.48 10.93
N VAL A 12 -1.91 9.35 11.24
CA VAL A 12 -2.08 8.23 10.32
C VAL A 12 -3.48 8.32 9.74
N VAL A 13 -3.57 8.33 8.40
CA VAL A 13 -4.82 8.23 7.67
C VAL A 13 -4.80 6.89 6.94
N GLN A 14 -5.87 6.12 7.09
CA GLN A 14 -6.01 4.81 6.47
C GLN A 14 -7.34 4.73 5.73
N GLN A 15 -7.33 4.05 4.58
CA GLN A 15 -8.53 3.75 3.81
C GLN A 15 -8.39 2.37 3.17
N GLU A 16 -9.41 1.52 3.32
CA GLU A 16 -9.52 0.24 2.61
C GLU A 16 -9.97 0.50 1.16
N VAL A 17 -9.37 -0.20 0.19
CA VAL A 17 -9.70 -0.08 -1.23
C VAL A 17 -9.68 -1.44 -1.91
N GLU A 18 -10.62 -1.69 -2.81
CA GLU A 18 -10.66 -2.94 -3.57
C GLU A 18 -9.81 -2.85 -4.85
N ILE A 19 -8.97 -3.86 -5.10
CA ILE A 19 -8.25 -4.00 -6.36
C ILE A 19 -9.19 -4.48 -7.47
N THR A 20 -9.65 -3.56 -8.30
CA THR A 20 -10.58 -3.84 -9.41
C THR A 20 -9.88 -4.26 -10.71
N ASN A 21 -8.56 -4.11 -10.80
CA ASN A 21 -7.81 -4.51 -11.98
C ASN A 21 -7.86 -6.04 -12.13
N LYS A 22 -8.27 -6.53 -13.31
CA LYS A 22 -8.41 -7.97 -13.59
C LYS A 22 -7.16 -8.81 -13.33
N ILE A 23 -5.98 -8.21 -13.54
CA ILE A 23 -4.69 -8.89 -13.35
C ILE A 23 -4.18 -8.67 -11.89
N GLY A 24 -4.84 -7.81 -11.12
CA GLY A 24 -4.37 -7.38 -9.80
C GLY A 24 -3.28 -6.31 -9.87
N LEU A 25 -2.59 -6.10 -8.75
CA LEU A 25 -1.49 -5.15 -8.58
C LEU A 25 -0.16 -5.71 -9.12
N HIS A 26 -0.15 -6.01 -10.43
CA HIS A 26 1.06 -6.41 -11.15
C HIS A 26 1.99 -5.22 -11.44
N VAL A 27 3.12 -5.47 -12.11
CA VAL A 27 4.20 -4.50 -12.35
C VAL A 27 3.72 -3.15 -12.86
N ARG A 28 2.77 -3.10 -13.80
CA ARG A 28 2.30 -1.85 -14.40
C ARG A 28 1.57 -0.93 -13.41
N PRO A 29 0.42 -1.31 -12.80
CA PRO A 29 -0.25 -0.48 -11.81
C PRO A 29 0.60 -0.27 -10.54
N ALA A 30 1.43 -1.25 -10.14
CA ALA A 30 2.37 -1.08 -9.03
C ALA A 30 3.41 0.02 -9.32
N SER A 31 3.94 0.10 -10.54
CA SER A 31 4.90 1.16 -10.91
C SER A 31 4.25 2.54 -10.89
N MET A 32 3.01 2.66 -11.37
CA MET A 32 2.25 3.91 -11.32
C MET A 32 1.99 4.35 -9.87
N LEU A 33 1.70 3.39 -8.98
CA LEU A 33 1.54 3.63 -7.56
C LEU A 33 2.85 4.14 -6.95
N VAL A 34 3.96 3.44 -7.18
CA VAL A 34 5.30 3.83 -6.69
C VAL A 34 5.69 5.21 -7.17
N GLU A 35 5.50 5.51 -8.46
CA GLU A 35 5.82 6.82 -9.03
C GLU A 35 5.01 7.92 -8.34
N THR A 36 3.73 7.66 -8.07
CA THR A 36 2.84 8.61 -7.39
C THR A 36 3.21 8.76 -5.93
N ALA A 37 3.36 7.65 -5.20
CA ALA A 37 3.71 7.63 -3.78
C ALA A 37 5.06 8.32 -3.51
N SER A 38 6.02 8.16 -4.43
CA SER A 38 7.36 8.77 -4.31
C SER A 38 7.34 10.30 -4.41
N LYS A 39 6.28 10.91 -4.93
CA LYS A 39 6.12 12.38 -5.00
C LYS A 39 5.79 13.00 -3.65
N PHE A 40 5.39 12.20 -2.65
CA PHE A 40 4.98 12.68 -1.33
C PHE A 40 6.07 12.47 -0.28
N LYS A 41 6.13 13.41 0.68
CA LYS A 41 7.02 13.31 1.85
C LYS A 41 6.52 12.31 2.90
N SER A 42 5.23 11.99 2.91
CA SER A 42 4.63 11.04 3.84
C SER A 42 5.14 9.62 3.60
N ASP A 43 5.20 8.82 4.66
CA ASP A 43 5.36 7.38 4.53
C ASP A 43 4.03 6.76 4.06
N ILE A 44 4.11 5.93 3.02
CA ILE A 44 2.93 5.31 2.41
C ILE A 44 3.14 3.80 2.51
N TRP A 45 2.20 3.13 3.15
CA TRP A 45 2.20 1.70 3.38
C TRP A 45 0.92 1.10 2.79
N ILE A 46 1.06 -0.11 2.24
CA ILE A 46 -0.06 -0.90 1.75
C ILE A 46 -0.05 -2.20 2.56
N GLU A 47 -1.19 -2.52 3.16
CA GLU A 47 -1.39 -3.75 3.90
C GLU A 47 -2.29 -4.68 3.09
N LYS A 48 -2.03 -5.98 3.16
CA LYS A 48 -2.93 -7.03 2.71
C LYS A 48 -2.73 -8.26 3.57
N ASP A 49 -3.81 -8.78 4.16
CA ASP A 49 -3.80 -9.98 5.00
C ASP A 49 -2.72 -9.93 6.12
N GLY A 50 -2.52 -8.76 6.74
CA GLY A 50 -1.49 -8.55 7.77
C GLY A 50 -0.05 -8.47 7.27
N GLN A 51 0.19 -8.53 5.95
CA GLN A 51 1.48 -8.24 5.35
C GLN A 51 1.53 -6.78 4.90
N GLU A 52 2.63 -6.09 5.21
CA GLU A 52 2.85 -4.70 4.83
C GLU A 52 3.88 -4.57 3.71
N ALA A 53 3.63 -3.66 2.78
CA ALA A 53 4.57 -3.26 1.74
C ALA A 53 4.74 -1.75 1.74
N ASN A 54 5.96 -1.32 1.41
CA ASN A 54 6.26 0.08 1.24
C ASN A 54 5.71 0.56 -0.11
N GLY A 55 4.75 1.50 -0.09
CA GLY A 55 4.12 2.05 -1.29
C GLY A 55 5.10 2.74 -2.25
N LYS A 56 6.33 3.03 -1.83
CA LYS A 56 7.40 3.63 -2.65
C LYS A 56 8.42 2.60 -3.17
N SER A 57 8.24 1.30 -2.93
CA SER A 57 9.14 0.25 -3.41
C SER A 57 8.42 -0.75 -4.30
N ILE A 58 8.76 -0.75 -5.58
CA ILE A 58 8.18 -1.67 -6.58
C ILE A 58 8.32 -3.13 -6.16
N MET A 59 9.49 -3.51 -5.64
CA MET A 59 9.74 -4.89 -5.22
C MET A 59 8.80 -5.29 -4.09
N SER A 60 8.60 -4.42 -3.09
CA SER A 60 7.73 -4.74 -1.96
C SER A 60 6.27 -4.90 -2.38
N LEU A 61 5.78 -4.09 -3.33
CA LEU A 61 4.42 -4.21 -3.86
C LEU A 61 4.21 -5.50 -4.65
N LEU A 62 5.22 -5.92 -5.43
CA LEU A 62 5.14 -7.18 -6.18
C LEU A 62 5.13 -8.39 -5.26
N LEU A 63 5.88 -8.34 -4.16
CA LEU A 63 5.91 -9.40 -3.16
C LEU A 63 4.63 -9.45 -2.32
N LEU A 64 3.93 -8.33 -2.13
CA LEU A 64 2.66 -8.27 -1.39
C LEU A 64 1.56 -9.12 -2.05
N SER A 65 1.61 -9.30 -3.37
CA SER A 65 0.68 -10.12 -4.14
C SER A 65 -0.80 -9.79 -3.89
N ALA A 66 -1.31 -8.78 -4.59
CA ALA A 66 -2.70 -8.34 -4.50
C ALA A 66 -3.47 -8.65 -5.82
N PRO A 67 -4.06 -9.86 -5.96
CA PRO A 67 -4.95 -10.17 -7.09
C PRO A 67 -6.24 -9.35 -7.07
N GLN A 68 -7.02 -9.42 -8.15
CA GLN A 68 -8.34 -8.80 -8.23
C GLN A 68 -9.21 -9.19 -7.01
N GLY A 69 -9.91 -8.21 -6.44
CA GLY A 69 -10.78 -8.39 -5.27
C GLY A 69 -10.05 -8.37 -3.93
N SER A 70 -8.72 -8.23 -3.92
CA SER A 70 -7.98 -7.93 -2.68
C SER A 70 -8.42 -6.59 -2.10
N LYS A 71 -8.37 -6.47 -0.78
CA LYS A 71 -8.72 -5.27 0.00
C LYS A 71 -7.54 -4.80 0.83
#